data_AF-A0A852Q1Z5-F1
#
_entry.id   AF-A0A852Q1Z5-F1
#
_cell.length_a   1.000
_cell.length_b   1.000
_cell.length_c   1.000
_cell.angle_alpha   90.00
_cell.angle_beta   90.00
_cell.angle_gamma   90.00
#
_symmetry.space_group_name_H-M   'P 1'
#
loop_
_entity.id
_entity.type
_entity.pdbx_description
1 polymer ?
#
loop_
_entity_poly.entity_id
_entity_poly.type
_entity_poly.pdbx_seq_one_letter_code
_entity_poly.pdbx_strand_id
1 'polypeptide(L)'
;AYNLTVETDHTYFIKGANSDLDGVWVHNDCFLDMPKQKVNSASVGDIVRTPTTHPDDFIKLKGGKNFKNKYTGEIWSESHTSHSDKNGEWKVGLKGNAPEVRRKITIGKSDGKIIKFDNK
;
A
#
# COMPACT_ATOMS: atom_id res chain seq x y z
N ALA A 1 13.03 -0.32 -23.32
CA ALA A 1 12.96 -0.30 -21.84
C ALA A 1 12.58 -1.70 -21.39
N TYR A 2 13.36 -2.30 -20.49
CA TYR A 2 13.12 -3.65 -19.98
C TYR A 2 12.48 -3.50 -18.59
N ASN A 3 11.26 -3.97 -18.40
CA ASN A 3 10.62 -4.01 -17.08
C ASN A 3 11.06 -5.28 -16.36
N LEU A 4 11.89 -5.15 -15.33
CA LEU A 4 12.24 -6.22 -14.41
C LEU A 4 11.29 -6.15 -13.21
N THR A 5 10.33 -7.07 -13.13
CA THR A 5 9.58 -7.33 -11.90
C THR A 5 10.40 -8.29 -11.04
N VAL A 6 10.73 -7.89 -9.81
CA VAL A 6 11.37 -8.78 -8.84
C VAL A 6 10.48 -8.80 -7.61
N GLU A 7 10.36 -9.96 -6.97
CA GLU A 7 9.28 -10.20 -6.01
C GLU A 7 9.69 -9.97 -4.55
N THR A 8 10.98 -9.85 -4.22
CA THR A 8 11.47 -9.58 -2.86
C THR A 8 12.91 -9.04 -2.91
N ASP A 9 13.21 -7.98 -2.14
CA ASP A 9 14.49 -7.25 -2.03
C ASP A 9 14.97 -6.53 -3.30
N HIS A 10 14.45 -5.32 -3.50
CA HIS A 10 14.73 -4.48 -4.66
C HIS A 10 15.92 -3.54 -4.47
N THR A 11 17.14 -4.10 -4.39
CA THR A 11 18.35 -3.30 -4.65
C THR A 11 18.94 -3.73 -5.99
N TYR A 12 18.91 -2.87 -7.01
CA TYR A 12 19.54 -3.15 -8.30
C TYR A 12 20.83 -2.35 -8.47
N PHE A 13 21.87 -3.02 -8.95
CA PHE A 13 23.05 -2.37 -9.50
C PHE A 13 22.83 -2.13 -11.00
N ILE A 14 22.58 -0.89 -11.41
CA ILE A 14 22.61 -0.53 -12.82
C ILE A 14 24.05 -0.14 -13.16
N LYS A 15 24.77 -1.03 -13.85
CA LYS A 15 26.09 -0.70 -14.42
C LYS A 15 25.88 0.12 -15.69
N GLY A 16 26.39 1.36 -15.72
CA GLY A 16 26.51 2.10 -16.97
C GLY A 16 27.39 1.33 -17.96
N ALA A 17 27.02 1.29 -19.24
CA ALA A 17 27.90 0.71 -20.26
C ALA A 17 29.25 1.45 -20.24
N ASN A 18 30.33 0.73 -19.91
CA ASN A 18 31.71 1.22 -19.74
C ASN A 18 32.07 1.98 -18.44
N SER A 19 31.32 1.82 -17.34
CA SER A 19 31.75 2.33 -16.03
C SER A 19 31.86 1.21 -15.00
N ASP A 20 33.06 1.03 -14.42
CA ASP A 20 33.32 0.10 -13.31
C ASP A 20 33.01 0.71 -11.92
N LEU A 21 32.61 2.00 -11.87
CA LEU A 21 32.54 2.77 -10.62
C LEU A 21 31.19 3.46 -10.36
N ASP A 22 30.28 3.56 -11.35
CA ASP A 22 29.03 4.33 -11.20
C ASP A 22 27.79 3.44 -11.02
N GLY A 23 27.76 2.69 -9.93
CA GLY A 23 26.53 2.02 -9.49
C GLY A 23 25.61 3.00 -8.76
N VAL A 24 24.39 3.21 -9.23
CA VAL A 24 23.35 3.91 -8.46
C VAL A 24 22.66 2.90 -7.55
N TRP A 25 22.72 3.13 -6.24
CA TRP A 25 21.92 2.39 -5.27
C TRP A 25 20.47 2.84 -5.40
N VAL A 26 19.63 2.00 -6.00
CA VAL A 26 18.19 2.19 -6.00
C VAL A 26 17.62 1.30 -4.91
N HIS A 27 17.30 1.88 -3.76
CA HIS A 27 16.39 1.26 -2.81
C HIS A 27 14.98 1.50 -3.36
N ASN A 28 14.33 0.47 -3.90
CA ASN A 28 12.88 0.56 -4.04
C ASN A 28 12.33 0.28 -2.65
N ASP A 29 12.03 1.35 -1.91
CA ASP A 29 11.37 1.27 -0.61
C ASP A 29 10.00 0.60 -0.78
N CYS A 30 10.00 -0.74 -0.75
CA CYS A 30 8.79 -1.50 -0.93
C CYS A 30 7.94 -1.32 0.31
N PHE A 31 6.73 -0.77 0.16
CA PHE A 31 5.79 -0.64 1.28
C PHE A 31 5.41 -1.99 1.91
N LEU A 32 5.68 -3.10 1.22
CA LEU A 32 5.58 -4.45 1.78
C LEU A 32 6.66 -4.77 2.82
N ASP A 33 7.82 -4.11 2.80
CA ASP A 33 8.90 -4.34 3.78
C ASP A 33 8.87 -3.32 4.93
N MET A 34 7.97 -2.34 4.85
CA MET A 34 7.81 -1.27 5.83
C MET A 34 6.44 -1.32 6.52
N PRO A 35 6.20 -2.29 7.43
CA PRO A 35 4.89 -2.46 8.08
C PRO A 35 4.45 -1.27 8.93
N LYS A 36 5.40 -0.39 9.31
CA LYS A 36 5.16 0.83 10.10
C LYS A 36 4.91 2.07 9.25
N GLN A 37 5.07 1.98 7.93
CA GLN A 37 4.89 3.10 7.02
C GLN A 37 3.39 3.33 6.78
N LYS A 38 2.95 4.58 6.90
CA LYS A 38 1.56 4.94 6.65
C LYS A 38 1.26 4.89 5.16
N VAL A 39 0.06 4.43 4.81
CA VAL A 39 -0.39 4.44 3.41
C VAL A 39 -0.48 5.87 2.89
N ASN A 40 -0.78 6.85 3.76
CA ASN A 40 -0.88 8.23 3.32
C ASN A 40 0.46 8.91 2.92
N SER A 41 1.58 8.25 3.16
CA SER A 41 2.90 8.66 2.65
C SER A 41 3.31 7.96 1.35
N ALA A 42 2.47 7.07 0.81
CA ALA A 42 2.69 6.37 -0.45
C ALA A 42 2.12 7.13 -1.66
N SER A 43 2.46 6.65 -2.86
CA SER A 43 1.95 7.12 -4.14
C SER A 43 0.89 6.19 -4.72
N VAL A 44 0.07 6.72 -5.63
CA VAL A 44 -0.83 5.88 -6.45
C VAL A 44 0.01 4.91 -7.27
N GLY A 45 -0.33 3.63 -7.22
CA GLY A 45 0.40 2.56 -7.88
C GLY A 45 1.27 1.73 -6.95
N ASP A 46 1.62 2.25 -5.76
CA ASP A 46 2.39 1.48 -4.78
C ASP A 46 1.55 0.33 -4.22
N ILE A 47 2.22 -0.77 -3.88
CA ILE A 47 1.60 -1.95 -3.28
C ILE A 47 1.84 -1.93 -1.77
N VAL A 48 0.77 -2.00 -0.98
CA VAL A 48 0.85 -1.95 0.49
C VAL A 48 0.29 -3.22 1.13
N ARG A 49 0.67 -3.46 2.37
CA ARG A 49 0.09 -4.51 3.20
C ARG A 49 -1.37 -4.19 3.51
N THR A 50 -2.27 -5.17 3.34
CA THR A 50 -3.72 -5.02 3.56
C THR A 50 -4.21 -6.05 4.57
N PRO A 51 -5.45 -5.90 5.11
CA PRO A 51 -6.03 -6.94 5.96
C PRO A 51 -6.17 -8.30 5.27
N THR A 52 -6.20 -8.35 3.93
CA THR A 52 -6.22 -9.62 3.18
C THR A 52 -4.84 -10.24 3.07
N THR A 53 -3.81 -9.44 2.73
CA THR A 53 -2.46 -9.97 2.45
C THR A 53 -1.64 -10.21 3.71
N HIS A 54 -1.88 -9.41 4.75
CA HIS A 54 -1.12 -9.47 6.01
C HIS A 54 -2.08 -9.32 7.21
N PRO A 55 -3.02 -10.25 7.42
CA PRO A 55 -4.05 -10.15 8.45
C PRO A 55 -3.49 -9.93 9.86
N ASP A 56 -2.30 -10.47 10.15
CA ASP A 56 -1.62 -10.31 11.44
C ASP A 56 -1.19 -8.88 11.73
N ASP A 57 -1.10 -8.00 10.73
CA ASP A 57 -0.79 -6.58 10.92
C ASP A 57 -2.02 -5.77 11.39
N PHE A 58 -3.20 -6.40 11.46
CA PHE A 58 -4.46 -5.74 11.72
C PHE A 58 -5.23 -6.33 12.90
N ILE A 59 -6.03 -5.48 13.56
CA ILE A 59 -6.98 -5.88 14.60
C ILE A 59 -8.37 -5.48 14.14
N LYS A 60 -9.30 -6.43 14.10
CA LYS A 60 -10.72 -6.14 13.84
C LYS A 60 -11.31 -5.37 15.02
N LEU A 61 -11.92 -4.21 14.76
CA LEU A 61 -12.55 -3.39 15.79
C LEU A 61 -13.91 -3.98 16.18
N LYS A 62 -14.21 -4.00 17.50
CA LYS A 62 -15.48 -4.52 18.03
C LYS A 62 -16.68 -3.76 17.43
N GLY A 63 -17.71 -4.51 17.04
CA GLY A 63 -18.99 -3.95 16.59
C GLY A 63 -19.01 -3.41 15.15
N GLY A 64 -17.96 -3.61 14.35
CA GLY A 64 -17.90 -3.06 12.99
C GLY A 64 -17.18 -3.91 11.95
N LYS A 65 -17.19 -3.40 10.71
CA LYS A 65 -16.43 -3.93 9.55
C LYS A 65 -15.02 -3.33 9.44
N ASN A 66 -14.59 -2.61 10.48
CA ASN A 66 -13.34 -1.86 10.46
C ASN A 66 -12.21 -2.66 11.08
N PHE A 67 -11.02 -2.46 10.53
CA PHE A 67 -9.75 -3.00 10.99
C PHE A 67 -8.84 -1.84 11.35
N LYS A 68 -8.03 -2.00 12.39
CA LYS A 68 -6.98 -1.07 12.76
C LYS A 68 -5.63 -1.69 12.48
N ASN A 69 -4.79 -1.02 11.71
CA ASN A 69 -3.39 -1.43 11.56
C ASN A 69 -2.67 -1.24 12.91
N LYS A 70 -2.00 -2.30 13.39
CA LYS A 70 -1.33 -2.36 14.70
C LYS A 70 -0.18 -1.36 14.81
N TYR A 71 0.51 -1.09 13.70
CA TYR A 71 1.71 -0.26 13.66
C TYR A 71 1.38 1.21 13.37
N THR A 72 0.53 1.47 12.38
CA THR A 72 0.26 2.83 11.91
C THR A 72 -0.93 3.49 12.61
N GLY A 73 -1.80 2.66 13.21
CA GLY A 73 -3.07 3.10 13.80
C GLY A 73 -4.13 3.48 12.76
N GLU A 74 -3.86 3.32 11.47
CA GLU A 74 -4.82 3.62 10.40
C GLU A 74 -6.05 2.71 10.50
N ILE A 75 -7.22 3.28 10.18
CA ILE A 75 -8.49 2.56 10.18
C ILE A 75 -8.86 2.19 8.75
N TRP A 76 -9.11 0.91 8.56
CA TRP A 76 -9.37 0.26 7.29
C TRP A 76 -10.79 -0.29 7.27
N SER A 77 -11.50 -0.13 6.17
CA SER A 77 -12.84 -0.68 5.98
C SER A 77 -12.92 -1.35 4.63
N GLU A 78 -13.58 -2.50 4.58
CA GLU A 78 -13.89 -3.15 3.30
C GLU A 78 -14.96 -2.32 2.57
N SER A 79 -14.70 -2.01 1.30
CA SER A 79 -15.65 -1.32 0.45
C SER A 79 -16.85 -2.23 0.15
N HIS A 80 -18.05 -1.65 0.12
CA HIS A 80 -19.25 -2.37 -0.31
C HIS A 80 -19.42 -2.36 -1.82
N THR A 81 -18.51 -1.71 -2.55
CA THR A 81 -18.53 -1.61 -4.01
C THR A 81 -17.18 -2.01 -4.59
N SER A 82 -17.21 -2.55 -5.81
CA SER A 82 -16.08 -3.10 -6.56
C SER A 82 -15.96 -2.39 -7.92
N HIS A 83 -15.86 -1.05 -7.89
CA HIS A 83 -15.87 -0.24 -9.11
C HIS A 83 -14.50 -0.16 -9.79
N SER A 84 -13.43 -0.22 -9.00
CA SER A 84 -12.05 -0.07 -9.46
C SER A 84 -11.26 -1.38 -9.39
N ASP A 85 -11.62 -2.27 -8.47
CA ASP A 85 -11.08 -3.64 -8.39
C ASP A 85 -12.24 -4.64 -8.27
N LYS A 86 -12.25 -5.64 -9.17
CA LYS A 86 -13.30 -6.66 -9.27
C LYS A 86 -13.36 -7.57 -8.04
N ASN A 87 -12.25 -7.75 -7.34
CA ASN A 87 -12.15 -8.56 -6.12
C ASN A 87 -12.52 -7.76 -4.86
N GLY A 88 -12.94 -6.50 -5.03
CA GLY A 88 -13.28 -5.59 -3.94
C GLY A 88 -12.16 -4.62 -3.63
N GLU A 89 -12.43 -3.70 -2.70
CA GLU A 89 -11.52 -2.61 -2.38
C GLU A 89 -11.42 -2.42 -0.87
N TRP A 90 -10.25 -1.98 -0.42
CA TRP A 90 -10.05 -1.42 0.91
C TRP A 90 -10.15 0.10 0.89
N LYS A 91 -10.81 0.67 1.89
CA LYS A 91 -10.82 2.10 2.17
C LYS A 91 -10.00 2.37 3.42
N VAL A 92 -9.08 3.31 3.36
CA VAL A 92 -8.24 3.73 4.50
C VAL A 92 -8.58 5.15 4.89
N GLY A 93 -8.84 5.38 6.16
CA GLY A 93 -9.14 6.71 6.67
C GLY A 93 -7.87 7.54 6.88
N LEU A 94 -8.03 8.86 6.81
CA LEU A 94 -6.94 9.81 6.96
C LEU A 94 -6.89 10.36 8.39
N LYS A 95 -5.68 10.74 8.83
CA LYS A 95 -5.44 11.36 10.16
C LYS A 95 -5.96 10.52 11.33
N GLY A 96 -5.93 9.19 11.21
CA GLY A 96 -6.36 8.26 12.27
C GLY A 96 -7.88 8.08 12.39
N ASN A 97 -8.67 8.73 11.53
CA ASN A 97 -10.12 8.55 11.48
C ASN A 97 -10.52 7.34 10.64
N ALA A 98 -11.78 6.93 10.74
CA ALA A 98 -12.37 5.97 9.82
C ALA A 98 -12.45 6.55 8.38
N PRO A 99 -12.51 5.70 7.34
CA PRO A 99 -12.61 6.17 5.97
C PRO A 99 -13.94 6.92 5.73
N GLU A 100 -13.86 8.12 5.16
CA GLU A 100 -15.03 8.92 4.80
C GLU A 100 -15.13 9.13 3.29
N VAL A 101 -16.34 9.41 2.79
CA VAL A 101 -16.62 9.50 1.33
C VAL A 101 -15.66 10.42 0.58
N ARG A 102 -15.21 11.54 1.16
CA ARG A 102 -14.28 12.49 0.51
C ARG A 102 -12.86 12.49 1.09
N ARG A 103 -12.64 11.72 2.16
CA ARG A 103 -11.39 11.68 2.93
C ARG A 103 -11.00 10.24 3.19
N LYS A 104 -10.41 9.61 2.17
CA LYS A 104 -9.97 8.21 2.21
C LYS A 104 -8.97 7.88 1.11
N ILE A 105 -8.23 6.81 1.31
CA ILE A 105 -7.40 6.17 0.28
C ILE A 105 -8.14 4.91 -0.17
N THR A 106 -8.16 4.64 -1.48
CA THR A 106 -8.72 3.41 -2.04
C THR A 106 -7.61 2.50 -2.49
N ILE A 107 -7.66 1.24 -2.07
CA ILE A 107 -6.70 0.19 -2.37
C ILE A 107 -7.41 -1.01 -2.97
N GLY A 108 -6.84 -1.62 -4.00
CA GLY A 108 -7.33 -2.86 -4.59
C GLY A 108 -7.17 -4.02 -3.61
N LYS A 109 -8.21 -4.86 -3.46
CA LYS A 109 -8.14 -6.05 -2.61
C LYS A 109 -7.38 -7.20 -3.30
N SER A 110 -7.28 -7.17 -4.63
CA SER A 110 -6.61 -8.21 -5.42
C SER A 110 -5.10 -8.24 -5.21
N ASP A 111 -4.46 -7.07 -5.19
CA ASP A 111 -3.01 -6.90 -5.24
C ASP A 111 -2.46 -5.98 -4.14
N GLY A 112 -3.33 -5.30 -3.39
CA GLY A 112 -2.91 -4.30 -2.39
C GLY A 112 -2.45 -2.98 -3.01
N LYS A 113 -2.70 -2.75 -4.29
CA LYS A 113 -2.28 -1.55 -5.02
C LYS A 113 -3.11 -0.34 -4.62
N ILE A 114 -2.45 0.79 -4.37
CA ILE A 114 -3.13 2.08 -4.16
C ILE A 114 -3.71 2.56 -5.47
N ILE A 115 -5.04 2.72 -5.49
CA ILE A 115 -5.80 3.14 -6.67
C ILE A 115 -5.96 4.66 -6.70
N LYS A 116 -6.29 5.28 -5.55
CA LYS A 116 -6.51 6.73 -5.47
C LYS A 116 -6.50 7.30 -4.06
N PHE A 117 -6.28 8.60 -4.00
CA PHE A 117 -6.45 9.44 -2.81
C PHE A 117 -7.65 10.37 -2.99
N ASP A 118 -8.63 10.25 -2.10
CA ASP A 118 -9.69 11.25 -1.93
C ASP A 118 -9.32 12.10 -0.70
N ASN A 119 -8.87 13.35 -0.90
CA ASN A 119 -8.49 14.27 0.19
C ASN A 119 -8.99 15.71 -0.07
N LYS A 120 -10.20 15.83 -0.65
CA LYS A 120 -10.84 17.11 -0.93
C LYS A 120 -11.90 17.45 0.11
#